data_AF-A0A026X4G5-F1
#
_entry.id   AF-A0A026X4G5-F1
#
_cell.length_a   1.000
_cell.length_b   1.000
_cell.length_c   1.000
_cell.angle_alpha   90.00
_cell.angle_beta   90.00
_cell.angle_gamma   90.00
#
_symmetry.space_group_name_H-M   'P 1'
#
loop_
_entity.id
_entity.type
_entity.pdbx_description
1 polymer ?
#
loop_
_entity_poly.entity_id
_entity_poly.type
_entity_poly.pdbx_seq_one_letter_code
_entity_poly.pdbx_strand_id
1 'polypeptide(L)'
;MSKETANFEATVQTQHELHHRISQIIDNLKKLSKDEITIHTFDTRLEAIDTYWKSFQTAHTSLIAMQTTEQKSHDYFVNDFFQTCETVYFKTKNDLLARRQELLKSTQSGAHGSPNLSSSSASHNSITCALPKISLPKFSGDYHAWPSFRDLFTSLVVSNVDISPAEKLHYLRNHVTGEAARRISNLAITGDDFQHAWDMLEERYENNRILVNCYLEKLIKVQPLTRKCADEFKDLVATVKEVLGSLETLGYDSWDYFVGYFVEKRLDPDSREAWETHRTTQGYTNEPSAFSEMEEFLEARTRTLEMISPVICDQTSKANKAEAKPKSSVRIHCATTSKSKCSVCAEDHYISRCPVFSAKSNLKRCEVVNTKRLC
;
A
#
# COMPACT_ATOMS: atom_id res chain seq x y z
N MET A 1 -9.53 0.90 61.44
CA MET A 1 -10.06 1.07 60.07
C MET A 1 -9.58 -0.10 59.23
N SER A 2 -10.50 -0.89 58.67
CA SER A 2 -10.20 -2.11 57.92
C SER A 2 -9.48 -1.79 56.60
N LYS A 3 -8.61 -2.67 56.09
CA LYS A 3 -7.86 -2.46 54.83
C LYS A 3 -8.76 -2.08 53.64
N GLU A 4 -10.00 -2.57 53.62
CA GLU A 4 -11.01 -2.28 52.59
C GLU A 4 -11.47 -0.81 52.61
N THR A 5 -11.63 -0.21 53.80
CA THR A 5 -12.00 1.21 53.92
C THR A 5 -10.89 2.15 53.44
N ALA A 6 -9.62 1.78 53.64
CA ALA A 6 -8.48 2.54 53.13
C ALA A 6 -8.36 2.46 51.59
N ASN A 7 -8.71 1.32 51.00
CA ASN A 7 -8.69 1.14 49.55
C ASN A 7 -9.81 1.90 48.83
N PHE A 8 -11.00 1.96 49.44
CA PHE A 8 -12.13 2.75 48.95
C PHE A 8 -11.77 4.24 48.92
N GLU A 9 -11.26 4.79 50.02
CA GLU A 9 -10.89 6.21 50.12
C GLU A 9 -9.79 6.61 49.12
N ALA A 10 -8.77 5.77 48.95
CA ALA A 10 -7.73 5.99 47.95
C ALA A 10 -8.29 6.03 46.51
N THR A 11 -9.30 5.21 46.24
CA THR A 11 -9.96 5.19 44.93
C THR A 11 -10.83 6.44 44.72
N VAL A 12 -11.54 6.92 45.76
CA VAL A 12 -12.26 8.21 45.73
C VAL A 12 -11.31 9.38 45.52
N GLN A 13 -10.16 9.41 46.20
CA GLN A 13 -9.15 10.45 46.00
C GLN A 13 -8.63 10.47 44.55
N THR A 14 -8.43 9.29 43.95
CA THR A 14 -8.06 9.16 42.54
C THR A 14 -9.13 9.74 41.61
N GLN A 15 -10.41 9.59 41.94
CA GLN A 15 -11.50 10.22 41.17
C GLN A 15 -11.43 11.74 41.20
N HIS A 16 -11.18 12.34 42.37
CA HIS A 16 -11.04 13.79 42.50
C HIS A 16 -9.84 14.34 41.72
N GLU A 17 -8.71 13.64 41.73
CA GLU A 17 -7.52 14.00 40.95
C GLU A 17 -7.79 13.95 39.44
N LEU A 18 -8.45 12.90 38.96
CA LEU A 18 -8.79 12.75 37.55
C LEU A 18 -9.79 13.82 37.09
N HIS A 19 -10.81 14.11 37.91
CA HIS A 19 -11.75 15.22 37.65
C HIS A 19 -11.00 16.56 37.58
N HIS A 20 -10.08 16.81 38.51
CA HIS A 20 -9.27 18.03 38.51
C HIS A 20 -8.46 18.17 37.22
N ARG A 21 -7.77 17.10 36.81
CA ARG A 21 -7.00 17.08 35.55
C ARG A 21 -7.88 17.38 34.35
N ILE A 22 -9.05 16.74 34.24
CA ILE A 22 -10.01 17.01 33.16
C ILE A 22 -10.42 18.48 33.16
N SER A 23 -10.77 19.04 34.32
CA SER A 23 -11.21 20.44 34.45
C SER A 23 -10.13 21.47 34.08
N GLN A 24 -8.85 21.16 34.33
CA GLN A 24 -7.74 22.10 34.11
C GLN A 24 -7.19 22.10 32.68
N ILE A 25 -7.59 21.18 31.81
CA ILE A 25 -7.02 21.08 30.45
C ILE A 25 -7.17 22.39 29.67
N ILE A 26 -8.34 23.03 29.73
CA ILE A 26 -8.58 24.30 29.03
C ILE A 26 -7.75 25.44 29.63
N ASP A 27 -7.64 25.51 30.95
CA ASP A 27 -6.89 26.58 31.61
C ASP A 27 -5.38 26.42 31.40
N ASN A 28 -4.89 25.19 31.31
CA ASN A 28 -3.50 24.92 30.92
C ASN A 28 -3.25 25.26 29.45
N LEU A 29 -4.24 25.11 28.57
CA LEU A 29 -4.14 25.57 27.18
C LEU A 29 -4.12 27.10 27.06
N LYS A 30 -4.90 27.83 27.88
CA LYS A 30 -4.90 29.30 27.88
C LYS A 30 -3.56 29.91 28.33
N LYS A 31 -2.73 29.15 29.07
CA LYS A 31 -1.41 29.58 29.54
C LYS A 31 -0.32 29.43 28.48
N LEU A 32 -0.58 28.69 27.40
CA LEU A 32 0.35 28.56 26.28
C LEU A 32 0.36 29.86 25.47
N SER A 33 1.52 30.20 24.92
CA SER A 33 1.64 31.33 24.00
C SER A 33 0.87 31.06 22.71
N LYS A 34 0.46 32.13 21.99
CA LYS A 34 -0.27 31.98 20.72
C LYS A 34 0.48 31.14 19.69
N ASP A 35 1.81 31.12 19.74
CA ASP A 35 2.66 30.36 18.82
C ASP A 35 2.72 28.85 19.18
N GLU A 36 2.38 28.47 20.42
CA GLU A 36 2.32 27.08 20.88
C GLU A 36 0.93 26.44 20.67
N ILE A 37 -0.09 27.23 20.34
CA ILE A 37 -1.46 26.75 20.10
C ILE A 37 -1.59 26.33 18.64
N THR A 38 -1.28 25.06 18.39
CA THR A 38 -1.42 24.43 17.06
C THR A 38 -2.56 23.40 17.07
N ILE A 39 -2.97 22.91 15.90
CA ILE A 39 -3.94 21.81 15.76
C ILE A 39 -3.47 20.59 16.56
N HIS A 40 -2.18 20.27 16.49
CA HIS A 40 -1.57 19.16 17.22
C HIS A 40 -1.65 19.36 18.75
N THR A 41 -1.53 20.60 19.22
CA THR A 41 -1.74 20.94 20.64
C THR A 41 -3.16 20.59 21.09
N PHE A 42 -4.17 20.76 20.24
CA PHE A 42 -5.54 20.30 20.55
C PHE A 42 -5.68 18.78 20.46
N ASP A 43 -5.10 18.13 19.44
CA ASP A 43 -5.17 16.67 19.27
C ASP A 43 -4.57 15.93 20.49
N THR A 44 -3.39 16.35 20.95
CA THR A 44 -2.74 15.75 22.14
C THR A 44 -3.55 15.95 23.42
N ARG A 45 -4.29 17.07 23.56
CA ARG A 45 -5.16 17.31 24.72
C ARG A 45 -6.47 16.53 24.63
N LEU A 46 -6.98 16.28 23.43
CA LEU A 46 -8.13 15.39 23.18
C LEU A 46 -7.80 13.93 23.54
N GLU A 47 -6.60 13.45 23.22
CA GLU A 47 -6.14 12.13 23.67
C GLU A 47 -5.96 12.07 25.20
N ALA A 48 -5.39 13.12 25.80
CA ALA A 48 -5.19 13.17 27.24
C ALA A 48 -6.53 13.16 28.02
N ILE A 49 -7.51 13.96 27.60
CA ILE A 49 -8.82 14.00 28.25
C ILE A 49 -9.55 12.66 28.12
N ASP A 50 -9.47 11.98 26.98
CA ASP A 50 -10.07 10.65 26.77
C ASP A 50 -9.40 9.59 27.63
N THR A 51 -8.07 9.68 27.80
CA THR A 51 -7.31 8.77 28.67
C THR A 51 -7.69 8.96 30.15
N TYR A 52 -7.82 10.21 30.61
CA TYR A 52 -8.25 10.51 31.98
C TYR A 52 -9.69 10.06 32.23
N TRP A 53 -10.58 10.26 31.26
CA TRP A 53 -11.97 9.81 31.37
C TRP A 53 -12.08 8.28 31.45
N LYS A 54 -11.37 7.53 30.60
CA LYS A 54 -11.33 6.06 30.68
C LYS A 54 -10.84 5.58 32.05
N SER A 55 -9.76 6.19 32.56
CA SER A 55 -9.22 5.88 33.89
C SER A 55 -10.24 6.18 35.00
N PHE A 56 -10.99 7.27 34.87
CA PHE A 56 -12.05 7.66 35.79
C PHE A 56 -13.18 6.63 35.80
N GLN A 57 -13.65 6.20 34.63
CA GLN A 57 -14.68 5.16 34.49
C GLN A 57 -14.24 3.82 35.08
N THR A 58 -12.99 3.40 34.85
CA THR A 58 -12.44 2.18 35.44
C THR A 58 -12.41 2.27 36.97
N ALA A 59 -11.90 3.36 37.54
CA ALA A 59 -11.86 3.54 38.99
C ALA A 59 -13.27 3.69 39.59
N HIS A 60 -14.24 4.27 38.87
CA HIS A 60 -15.64 4.34 39.30
C HIS A 60 -16.29 2.95 39.34
N THR A 61 -16.02 2.12 38.32
CA THR A 61 -16.49 0.72 38.29
C THR A 61 -15.96 -0.06 39.50
N SER A 62 -14.68 0.13 39.84
CA SER A 62 -14.09 -0.45 41.05
C SER A 62 -14.74 0.08 42.33
N LEU A 63 -15.10 1.36 42.40
CA LEU A 63 -15.82 1.93 43.55
C LEU A 63 -17.20 1.31 43.73
N ILE A 64 -17.97 1.12 42.65
CA ILE A 64 -19.26 0.44 42.71
C ILE A 64 -19.07 -1.01 43.19
N ALA A 65 -18.07 -1.72 42.68
CA ALA A 65 -17.80 -3.10 43.05
C ALA A 65 -17.39 -3.27 44.53
N MET A 66 -16.71 -2.27 45.11
CA MET A 66 -16.30 -2.26 46.51
C MET A 66 -17.35 -1.67 47.46
N GLN A 67 -18.45 -1.13 46.93
CA GLN A 67 -19.42 -0.34 47.70
C GLN A 67 -20.19 -1.20 48.73
N THR A 68 -20.12 -0.82 50.00
CA THR A 68 -20.96 -1.35 51.07
C THR A 68 -22.17 -0.44 51.35
N THR A 69 -23.14 -0.93 52.14
CA THR A 69 -24.34 -0.15 52.50
C THR A 69 -24.01 1.16 53.22
N GLU A 70 -22.94 1.21 54.00
CA GLU A 70 -22.45 2.44 54.68
C GLU A 70 -21.76 3.42 53.72
N GLN A 71 -21.13 2.92 52.66
CA GLN A 71 -20.45 3.76 51.66
C GLN A 71 -21.41 4.40 50.65
N LYS A 72 -22.67 3.94 50.58
CA LYS A 72 -23.71 4.59 49.75
C LYS A 72 -24.05 6.01 50.22
N SER A 73 -23.86 6.31 51.51
CA SER A 73 -24.00 7.65 52.06
C SER A 73 -22.75 8.52 51.91
N HIS A 74 -21.70 8.04 51.25
CA HIS A 74 -20.49 8.83 51.02
C HIS A 74 -20.77 9.99 50.03
N ASP A 75 -20.14 11.15 50.27
CA ASP A 75 -20.32 12.39 49.50
C ASP A 75 -20.18 12.21 47.99
N TYR A 76 -19.31 11.28 47.56
CA TYR A 76 -19.12 10.90 46.17
C TYR A 76 -20.43 10.45 45.48
N PHE A 77 -21.24 9.64 46.16
CA PHE A 77 -22.50 9.11 45.61
C PHE A 77 -23.68 10.05 45.86
N VAL A 78 -23.73 10.68 47.05
CA VAL A 78 -24.81 11.60 47.42
C VAL A 78 -24.84 12.82 46.50
N ASN A 79 -23.67 13.34 46.12
CA ASN A 79 -23.55 14.51 45.25
C ASN A 79 -23.45 14.16 43.76
N ASP A 80 -23.68 12.89 43.39
CA ASP A 80 -23.52 12.36 42.04
C ASP A 80 -22.24 12.87 41.34
N PHE A 81 -21.10 12.65 42.02
CA PHE A 81 -19.81 13.15 41.56
C PHE A 81 -19.42 12.57 40.19
N PHE A 82 -19.89 11.36 39.88
CA PHE A 82 -19.74 10.75 38.57
C PHE A 82 -20.39 11.61 37.48
N GLN A 83 -21.68 11.96 37.64
CA GLN A 83 -22.39 12.80 36.67
C GLN A 83 -21.80 14.21 36.59
N THR A 84 -21.34 14.75 37.71
CA THR A 84 -20.63 16.03 37.75
C THR A 84 -19.37 15.98 36.87
N CYS A 85 -18.54 14.95 37.03
CA CYS A 85 -17.34 14.77 36.23
C CYS A 85 -17.65 14.50 34.75
N GLU A 86 -18.68 13.72 34.47
CA GLU A 86 -19.16 13.45 33.10
C GLU A 86 -19.53 14.74 32.36
N THR A 87 -20.27 15.62 33.03
CA THR A 87 -20.66 16.92 32.49
C THR A 87 -19.43 17.78 32.18
N VAL A 88 -18.45 17.80 33.10
CA VAL A 88 -17.19 18.55 32.91
C VAL A 88 -16.38 17.96 31.76
N TYR A 89 -16.30 16.64 31.62
CA TYR A 89 -15.62 15.96 30.53
C TYR A 89 -16.22 16.36 29.17
N PHE A 90 -17.53 16.20 28.98
CA PHE A 90 -18.18 16.52 27.70
C PHE A 90 -18.07 18.00 27.37
N LYS A 91 -18.29 18.88 28.36
CA LYS A 91 -18.13 20.33 28.16
C LYS A 91 -16.71 20.69 27.72
N THR A 92 -15.70 20.12 28.37
CA THR A 92 -14.29 20.38 28.07
C THR A 92 -13.92 19.85 26.68
N LYS A 93 -14.33 18.63 26.35
CA LYS A 93 -14.08 18.01 25.04
C LYS A 93 -14.74 18.79 23.90
N ASN A 94 -15.97 19.26 24.09
CA ASN A 94 -16.67 20.07 23.10
C ASN A 94 -15.97 21.43 22.87
N ASP A 95 -15.50 22.10 23.92
CA ASP A 95 -14.75 23.35 23.78
C ASP A 95 -13.41 23.13 23.03
N LEU A 96 -12.69 22.05 23.33
CA LEU A 96 -11.47 21.67 22.61
C LEU A 96 -11.72 21.46 21.11
N LEU A 97 -12.79 20.73 20.76
CA LEU A 97 -13.17 20.47 19.37
C LEU A 97 -13.59 21.76 18.65
N ALA A 98 -14.37 22.63 19.31
CA ALA A 98 -14.79 23.91 18.74
C ALA A 98 -13.60 24.82 18.41
N ARG A 99 -12.65 24.97 19.34
CA ARG A 99 -11.44 25.79 19.14
C ARG A 99 -10.51 25.21 18.07
N ARG A 100 -10.38 23.88 18.02
CA ARG A 100 -9.64 23.19 16.96
C ARG A 100 -10.23 23.47 15.58
N GLN A 101 -11.56 23.43 15.45
CA GLN A 101 -12.25 23.76 14.20
C GLN A 101 -12.09 25.23 13.80
N GLU A 102 -12.12 26.16 14.76
CA GLU A 102 -11.89 27.58 14.51
C GLU A 102 -10.49 27.83 13.93
N LEU A 103 -9.46 27.16 14.48
CA LEU A 103 -8.09 27.25 13.99
C LEU A 103 -7.92 26.66 12.58
N LEU A 104 -8.63 25.57 12.27
CA LEU A 104 -8.67 24.98 10.93
C LEU A 104 -9.29 25.93 9.90
N LYS A 105 -10.40 26.61 10.24
CA LYS A 105 -11.07 27.58 9.37
C LYS A 105 -10.22 28.83 9.10
N SER A 106 -9.48 29.30 10.12
CA SER A 106 -8.56 30.44 9.99
C SER A 106 -7.41 30.14 9.02
N THR A 107 -6.86 28.92 9.07
CA THR A 107 -5.78 28.47 8.16
C THR A 107 -6.23 28.33 6.69
N GLN A 108 -7.50 28.03 6.44
CA GLN A 108 -8.04 27.85 5.08
C GLN A 108 -8.49 29.14 4.38
N SER A 109 -8.83 30.19 5.14
CA SER A 109 -9.31 31.46 4.57
C SER A 109 -8.21 32.40 4.07
N GLY A 110 -6.92 32.06 4.27
CA GLY A 110 -5.77 32.87 3.82
C GLY A 110 -5.30 32.65 2.37
N ALA A 111 -5.95 31.78 1.60
CA ALA A 111 -5.43 31.32 0.29
C ALA A 111 -6.05 31.99 -0.95
N HIS A 112 -6.75 33.13 -0.83
CA HIS A 112 -7.18 33.92 -1.98
C HIS A 112 -6.92 35.42 -1.79
N GLY A 113 -5.77 35.88 -2.29
CA GLY A 113 -5.41 37.29 -2.44
C GLY A 113 -4.13 37.45 -3.27
N SER A 114 -4.26 38.08 -4.44
CA SER A 114 -3.27 38.31 -5.52
C SER A 114 -1.90 38.93 -5.10
N PRO A 115 -0.88 38.90 -5.99
CA PRO A 115 0.53 38.96 -5.62
C PRO A 115 1.09 40.39 -5.55
N ASN A 116 2.03 40.65 -4.62
CA ASN A 116 3.13 41.59 -4.85
C ASN A 116 4.30 41.46 -3.84
N LEU A 117 5.48 41.21 -4.41
CA LEU A 117 6.83 41.74 -4.13
C LEU A 117 7.42 41.77 -2.70
N SER A 118 8.50 40.97 -2.57
CA SER A 118 9.80 41.22 -1.89
C SER A 118 9.88 41.34 -0.36
N SER A 119 10.47 40.33 0.30
CA SER A 119 11.77 40.43 0.99
C SER A 119 12.02 39.19 1.88
N SER A 120 13.08 38.47 1.53
CA SER A 120 13.94 37.58 2.32
C SER A 120 13.80 37.59 3.86
N SER A 121 13.63 36.41 4.46
CA SER A 121 14.65 35.78 5.33
C SER A 121 14.23 34.40 5.88
N ALA A 122 15.11 33.42 5.66
CA ALA A 122 15.47 32.27 6.50
C ALA A 122 14.37 31.40 7.16
N SER A 123 14.00 30.34 6.45
CA SER A 123 14.05 28.94 6.91
C SER A 123 13.97 28.64 8.41
N HIS A 124 12.81 28.11 8.83
CA HIS A 124 12.77 26.90 9.64
C HIS A 124 11.94 25.85 8.89
N ASN A 125 12.66 24.88 8.31
CA ASN A 125 12.12 23.64 7.80
C ASN A 125 11.45 22.87 8.95
N SER A 126 10.15 23.03 9.14
CA SER A 126 9.33 21.90 9.55
C SER A 126 8.87 21.23 8.27
N ILE A 127 9.70 20.29 7.80
CA ILE A 127 9.20 19.19 6.97
C ILE A 127 8.23 18.42 7.88
N THR A 128 7.01 18.95 8.03
CA THR A 128 5.88 18.07 8.22
C THR A 128 5.86 17.29 6.92
N CYS A 129 6.33 16.05 7.00
CA CYS A 129 6.03 15.07 5.98
C CYS A 129 4.52 14.90 6.08
N ALA A 130 3.77 15.86 5.50
CA ALA A 130 2.36 15.74 5.27
C ALA A 130 2.26 14.49 4.41
N LEU A 131 1.75 13.41 5.00
CA LEU A 131 1.33 12.26 4.21
C LEU A 131 0.54 12.85 3.04
N PRO A 132 0.92 12.54 1.79
CA PRO A 132 0.22 13.10 0.64
C PRO A 132 -1.27 12.85 0.85
N LYS A 133 -2.09 13.91 0.74
CA LYS A 133 -3.54 13.82 0.87
C LYS A 133 -3.99 12.57 0.11
N ILE A 134 -4.63 11.63 0.81
CA ILE A 134 -5.08 10.39 0.20
C ILE A 134 -6.04 10.79 -0.92
N SER A 135 -5.53 10.75 -2.15
CA SER A 135 -6.33 11.05 -3.32
C SER A 135 -7.18 9.82 -3.59
N LEU A 136 -8.50 9.98 -3.56
CA LEU A 136 -9.41 8.94 -4.00
C LEU A 136 -9.00 8.48 -5.41
N PRO A 137 -8.74 7.19 -5.63
CA PRO A 137 -8.34 6.69 -6.94
C PRO A 137 -9.49 6.89 -7.93
N LYS A 138 -9.13 6.95 -9.23
CA LYS A 138 -10.14 6.98 -10.30
C LYS A 138 -10.52 5.56 -10.67
N PHE A 139 -11.82 5.28 -10.73
CA PHE A 139 -12.37 4.01 -11.16
C PHE A 139 -12.91 4.12 -12.58
N SER A 140 -12.41 3.31 -13.51
CA SER A 140 -12.83 3.34 -14.93
C SER A 140 -13.86 2.27 -15.30
N GLY A 141 -14.14 1.34 -14.39
CA GLY A 141 -14.91 0.11 -14.66
C GLY A 141 -14.07 -1.17 -14.75
N ASP A 142 -12.82 -1.17 -14.31
CA ASP A 142 -12.00 -2.38 -14.24
C ASP A 142 -12.38 -3.22 -13.01
N TYR A 143 -12.79 -4.47 -13.22
CA TYR A 143 -13.15 -5.40 -12.15
C TYR A 143 -12.00 -5.61 -11.16
N HIS A 144 -10.74 -5.64 -11.60
CA HIS A 144 -9.60 -5.81 -10.69
C HIS A 144 -9.45 -4.67 -9.69
N ALA A 145 -9.77 -3.45 -10.12
CA ALA A 145 -9.65 -2.26 -9.29
C ALA A 145 -10.90 -2.01 -8.42
N TRP A 146 -12.01 -2.72 -8.66
CA TRP A 146 -13.27 -2.50 -7.96
C TRP A 146 -13.15 -2.74 -6.44
N PRO A 147 -12.61 -3.87 -5.93
CA PRO A 147 -12.53 -4.10 -4.48
C PRO A 147 -11.74 -2.99 -3.77
N SER A 148 -10.55 -2.65 -4.28
CA SER A 148 -9.71 -1.60 -3.69
C SER A 148 -10.36 -0.22 -3.76
N PHE A 149 -11.05 0.11 -4.87
CA PHE A 149 -11.79 1.36 -5.00
C PHE A 149 -12.96 1.41 -4.02
N ARG A 150 -13.77 0.35 -3.98
CA ARG A 150 -14.94 0.22 -3.10
C ARG A 150 -14.52 0.40 -1.65
N ASP A 151 -13.53 -0.35 -1.17
CA ASP A 151 -13.13 -0.32 0.24
C ASP A 151 -12.59 1.06 0.66
N LEU A 152 -11.79 1.69 -0.21
CA LEU A 152 -11.23 3.01 0.04
C LEU A 152 -12.29 4.12 -0.05
N PHE A 153 -13.18 4.06 -1.04
CA PHE A 153 -14.28 5.01 -1.19
C PHE A 153 -15.30 4.87 -0.04
N THR A 154 -15.57 3.64 0.40
CA THR A 154 -16.41 3.35 1.55
C THR A 154 -15.82 3.97 2.81
N SER A 155 -14.53 3.72 3.08
CA SER A 155 -13.84 4.26 4.26
C SER A 155 -13.79 5.79 4.30
N LEU A 156 -13.54 6.44 3.16
CA LEU A 156 -13.34 7.90 3.10
C LEU A 156 -14.63 8.71 2.91
N VAL A 157 -15.60 8.17 2.17
CA VAL A 157 -16.79 8.92 1.72
C VAL A 157 -18.08 8.31 2.25
N VAL A 158 -18.29 7.00 2.10
CA VAL A 158 -19.57 6.35 2.47
C VAL A 158 -19.77 6.35 3.98
N SER A 159 -18.77 5.91 4.74
CA SER A 159 -18.79 5.82 6.21
C SER A 159 -18.67 7.18 6.91
N ASN A 160 -18.37 8.25 6.18
CA ASN A 160 -18.25 9.58 6.75
C ASN A 160 -19.64 10.22 6.92
N VAL A 161 -19.99 10.57 8.15
CA VAL A 161 -21.29 11.18 8.53
C VAL A 161 -21.31 12.68 8.25
N ASP A 162 -20.15 13.33 8.16
CA ASP A 162 -20.03 14.78 7.95
C ASP A 162 -20.28 15.19 6.48
N ILE A 163 -20.35 14.23 5.55
CA ILE A 163 -20.55 14.48 4.12
C ILE A 163 -22.02 14.25 3.76
N SER A 164 -22.67 15.25 3.16
CA SER A 164 -24.06 15.11 2.72
C SER A 164 -24.19 14.13 1.55
N PRO A 165 -25.34 13.46 1.37
CA PRO A 165 -25.56 12.56 0.23
C PRO A 165 -25.30 13.20 -1.15
N ALA A 166 -25.63 14.48 -1.32
CA ALA A 166 -25.36 15.23 -2.54
C ALA A 166 -23.84 15.42 -2.79
N GLU A 167 -23.07 15.69 -1.74
CA GLU A 167 -21.61 15.76 -1.82
C GLU A 167 -21.00 14.38 -2.11
N LYS A 168 -21.50 13.30 -1.48
CA LYS A 168 -21.07 11.92 -1.78
C LYS A 168 -21.25 11.58 -3.26
N LEU A 169 -22.40 11.95 -3.85
CA LEU A 169 -22.67 11.76 -5.27
C LEU A 169 -21.73 12.60 -6.16
N HIS A 170 -21.43 13.84 -5.76
CA HIS A 170 -20.47 14.68 -6.48
C HIS A 170 -19.05 14.09 -6.43
N TYR A 171 -18.61 13.57 -5.28
CA TYR A 171 -17.35 12.85 -5.16
C TYR A 171 -17.35 11.58 -6.01
N LEU A 172 -18.42 10.79 -5.99
CA LEU A 172 -18.55 9.57 -6.79
C LEU A 172 -18.40 9.89 -8.29
N ARG A 173 -19.09 10.91 -8.80
CA ARG A 173 -18.98 11.30 -10.21
C ARG A 173 -17.59 11.78 -10.63
N ASN A 174 -16.86 12.45 -9.73
CA ASN A 174 -15.52 12.93 -10.05
C ASN A 174 -14.46 11.83 -10.02
N HIS A 175 -14.71 10.76 -9.26
CA HIS A 175 -13.80 9.64 -9.11
C HIS A 175 -14.16 8.43 -9.97
N VAL A 176 -15.38 8.37 -10.51
CA VAL A 176 -15.78 7.37 -11.49
C VAL A 176 -15.62 7.94 -12.91
N THR A 177 -14.99 7.17 -13.79
CA THR A 177 -14.62 7.53 -15.16
C THR A 177 -14.97 6.39 -16.13
N GLY A 178 -14.80 6.60 -17.44
CA GLY A 178 -14.92 5.53 -18.43
C GLY A 178 -16.33 4.92 -18.54
N GLU A 179 -16.41 3.58 -18.58
CA GLU A 179 -17.69 2.86 -18.70
C GLU A 179 -18.54 3.03 -17.44
N ALA A 180 -17.91 2.98 -16.27
CA ALA A 180 -18.59 3.12 -14.99
C ALA A 180 -19.28 4.50 -14.88
N ALA A 181 -18.65 5.57 -15.38
CA ALA A 181 -19.21 6.91 -15.36
C ALA A 181 -20.46 7.04 -16.24
N ARG A 182 -20.46 6.38 -17.41
CA ARG A 182 -21.61 6.37 -18.33
C ARG A 182 -22.84 5.68 -17.73
N ARG A 183 -22.65 4.77 -16.78
CA ARG A 183 -23.77 4.10 -16.09
C ARG A 183 -24.44 5.02 -15.08
N ILE A 184 -23.65 5.77 -14.33
CA ILE A 184 -24.15 6.70 -13.30
C ILE A 184 -24.44 8.12 -13.86
N SER A 185 -24.11 8.41 -15.12
CA SER A 185 -24.36 9.71 -15.74
C SER A 185 -25.84 10.00 -16.01
N ASN A 186 -26.67 8.96 -16.12
CA ASN A 186 -28.10 9.09 -16.40
C ASN A 186 -28.94 9.40 -15.15
N LEU A 187 -28.32 9.37 -13.96
CA LEU A 187 -29.00 9.66 -12.70
C LEU A 187 -29.08 11.18 -12.48
N ALA A 188 -30.23 11.67 -12.00
CA ALA A 188 -30.37 13.05 -11.59
C ALA A 188 -29.47 13.34 -10.37
N ILE A 189 -29.05 14.61 -10.19
CA ILE A 189 -28.36 15.03 -8.96
C ILE A 189 -29.43 15.46 -7.97
N THR A 190 -30.13 14.49 -7.39
CA THR A 190 -31.04 14.72 -6.27
C THR A 190 -30.49 14.02 -5.03
N GLY A 191 -30.78 14.55 -3.85
CA GLY A 191 -30.13 14.14 -2.58
C GLY A 191 -30.27 12.65 -2.24
N ASP A 192 -31.23 11.95 -2.84
CA ASP A 192 -31.50 10.52 -2.57
C ASP A 192 -30.84 9.57 -3.59
N ASP A 193 -30.19 10.07 -4.64
CA ASP A 193 -29.68 9.25 -5.75
C ASP A 193 -28.28 8.65 -5.51
N PHE A 194 -27.58 9.05 -4.43
CA PHE A 194 -26.26 8.51 -4.12
C PHE A 194 -26.30 7.00 -3.92
N GLN A 195 -27.23 6.53 -3.06
CA GLN A 195 -27.34 5.12 -2.74
C GLN A 195 -27.67 4.32 -4.01
N HIS A 196 -28.59 4.82 -4.83
CA HIS A 196 -28.94 4.16 -6.09
C HIS A 196 -27.76 4.10 -7.07
N ALA A 197 -26.96 5.17 -7.19
CA ALA A 197 -25.75 5.18 -8.01
C ALA A 197 -24.69 4.20 -7.50
N TRP A 198 -24.56 4.07 -6.18
CA TRP A 198 -23.62 3.17 -5.53
C TRP A 198 -24.04 1.71 -5.71
N ASP A 199 -25.30 1.38 -5.44
CA ASP A 199 -25.88 0.05 -5.62
C ASP A 199 -25.76 -0.43 -7.08
N MET A 200 -25.97 0.46 -8.06
CA MET A 200 -25.77 0.14 -9.47
C MET A 200 -24.32 -0.24 -9.83
N LEU A 201 -23.34 0.35 -9.14
CA LEU A 201 -21.93 0.01 -9.33
C LEU A 201 -21.60 -1.31 -8.61
N GLU A 202 -22.09 -1.51 -7.39
CA GLU A 202 -21.96 -2.78 -6.66
C GLU A 202 -22.57 -3.93 -7.46
N GLU A 203 -23.83 -3.85 -7.89
CA GLU A 203 -24.50 -4.92 -8.66
C GLU A 203 -23.71 -5.33 -9.91
N ARG A 204 -23.06 -4.35 -10.57
CA ARG A 204 -22.33 -4.60 -11.81
C ARG A 204 -20.92 -5.14 -11.55
N TYR A 205 -20.18 -4.53 -10.62
CA TYR A 205 -18.75 -4.74 -10.46
C TYR A 205 -18.40 -5.67 -9.28
N GLU A 206 -19.33 -5.88 -8.35
CA GLU A 206 -19.26 -6.89 -7.28
C GLU A 206 -19.69 -8.27 -7.79
N ASN A 207 -19.16 -8.66 -8.94
CA ASN A 207 -19.39 -9.98 -9.50
C ASN A 207 -18.25 -10.92 -9.09
N ASN A 208 -18.44 -11.63 -7.98
CA ASN A 208 -17.46 -12.59 -7.45
C ASN A 208 -17.00 -13.62 -8.49
N ARG A 209 -17.89 -14.05 -9.39
CA ARG A 209 -17.53 -15.01 -10.46
C ARG A 209 -16.52 -14.39 -11.44
N ILE A 210 -16.73 -13.14 -11.85
CA ILE A 210 -15.80 -12.44 -12.75
C ILE A 210 -14.48 -12.19 -12.03
N LEU A 211 -14.52 -11.72 -10.79
CA LEU A 211 -13.32 -11.47 -9.98
C LEU A 211 -12.47 -12.73 -9.81
N VAL A 212 -13.08 -13.85 -9.42
CA VAL A 212 -12.40 -15.14 -9.30
C VAL A 212 -11.79 -15.56 -10.63
N ASN A 213 -12.54 -15.51 -11.73
CA ASN A 213 -12.01 -15.86 -13.06
C ASN A 213 -10.81 -14.98 -13.45
N CYS A 214 -10.89 -13.68 -13.16
CA CYS A 214 -9.82 -12.73 -13.39
C CYS A 214 -8.54 -13.07 -12.59
N TYR A 215 -8.66 -13.43 -11.31
CA TYR A 215 -7.52 -13.86 -10.49
C TYR A 215 -6.94 -15.19 -10.94
N LEU A 216 -7.80 -16.16 -11.30
CA LEU A 216 -7.36 -17.45 -11.84
C LEU A 216 -6.67 -17.30 -13.20
N GLU A 217 -7.17 -16.45 -14.09
CA GLU A 217 -6.51 -16.13 -15.35
C GLU A 217 -5.14 -15.49 -15.12
N LYS A 218 -5.03 -14.58 -14.14
CA LYS A 218 -3.75 -13.97 -13.76
C LYS A 218 -2.76 -15.03 -13.30
N LEU A 219 -3.19 -15.98 -12.46
CA LEU A 219 -2.37 -17.10 -12.02
C LEU A 219 -1.92 -17.98 -13.20
N ILE A 220 -2.84 -18.40 -14.07
CA ILE A 220 -2.53 -19.32 -15.18
C ILE A 220 -1.56 -18.67 -16.21
N LYS A 221 -1.66 -17.35 -16.41
CA LYS A 221 -0.81 -16.58 -17.34
C LYS A 221 0.65 -16.41 -16.88
N VAL A 222 0.94 -16.65 -15.59
CA VAL A 222 2.31 -16.69 -15.05
C VAL A 222 3.16 -17.62 -15.92
N GLN A 223 4.35 -17.17 -16.33
CA GLN A 223 5.26 -17.96 -17.17
C GLN A 223 6.22 -18.79 -16.32
N PRO A 224 6.68 -19.97 -16.79
CA PRO A 224 7.70 -20.72 -16.08
C PRO A 224 9.02 -19.94 -16.11
N LEU A 225 9.72 -19.92 -14.99
CA LEU A 225 11.04 -19.34 -14.84
C LEU A 225 12.05 -20.21 -15.59
N THR A 226 12.79 -19.58 -16.51
CA THR A 226 13.79 -20.28 -17.33
C THR A 226 15.21 -20.09 -16.84
N ARG A 227 15.43 -19.16 -15.90
CA ARG A 227 16.77 -18.78 -15.42
C ARG A 227 16.71 -18.32 -13.96
N LYS A 228 17.87 -18.32 -13.30
CA LYS A 228 18.07 -17.70 -11.99
C LYS A 228 18.02 -16.19 -12.12
N CYS A 229 16.87 -15.59 -11.87
CA CYS A 229 16.70 -14.14 -11.86
C CYS A 229 15.87 -13.75 -10.64
N ALA A 230 16.45 -12.93 -9.74
CA ALA A 230 15.77 -12.50 -8.53
C ALA A 230 14.49 -11.74 -8.83
N ASP A 231 14.48 -10.89 -9.86
CA ASP A 231 13.30 -10.10 -10.22
C ASP A 231 12.15 -10.97 -10.74
N GLU A 232 12.45 -11.95 -11.60
CA GLU A 232 11.42 -12.89 -12.09
C GLU A 232 10.84 -13.76 -10.94
N PHE A 233 11.66 -14.11 -9.94
CA PHE A 233 11.21 -14.79 -8.73
C PHE A 233 10.30 -13.91 -7.87
N LYS A 234 10.66 -12.64 -7.66
CA LYS A 234 9.82 -11.68 -6.93
C LYS A 234 8.47 -11.51 -7.60
N ASP A 235 8.45 -11.33 -8.90
CA ASP A 235 7.22 -11.14 -9.67
C ASP A 235 6.31 -12.37 -9.57
N LEU A 236 6.89 -13.59 -9.61
CA LEU A 236 6.16 -14.83 -9.39
C LEU A 236 5.52 -14.88 -8.00
N VAL A 237 6.32 -14.69 -6.94
CA VAL A 237 5.84 -14.76 -5.55
C VAL A 237 4.79 -13.68 -5.28
N ALA A 238 5.03 -12.45 -5.72
CA ALA A 238 4.09 -11.35 -5.56
C ALA A 238 2.76 -11.62 -6.27
N THR A 239 2.80 -12.12 -7.51
CA THR A 239 1.59 -12.45 -8.28
C THR A 239 0.77 -13.55 -7.59
N VAL A 240 1.43 -14.59 -7.09
CA VAL A 240 0.75 -15.72 -6.42
C VAL A 240 0.14 -15.29 -5.10
N LYS A 241 0.88 -14.54 -4.26
CA LYS A 241 0.37 -13.99 -2.99
C LYS A 241 -0.82 -13.06 -3.21
N GLU A 242 -0.77 -12.21 -4.22
CA GLU A 242 -1.88 -11.32 -4.57
C GLU A 242 -3.14 -12.11 -4.96
N VAL A 243 -3.00 -13.16 -5.78
CA VAL A 243 -4.14 -14.00 -6.18
C VAL A 243 -4.71 -14.75 -4.99
N LEU A 244 -3.89 -15.41 -4.17
CA LEU A 244 -4.35 -16.16 -3.00
C LEU A 244 -5.05 -15.24 -1.99
N GLY A 245 -4.44 -14.10 -1.64
CA GLY A 245 -5.05 -13.15 -0.71
C GLY A 245 -6.36 -12.55 -1.24
N SER A 246 -6.46 -12.33 -2.56
CA SER A 246 -7.71 -11.86 -3.17
C SER A 246 -8.80 -12.92 -3.15
N LEU A 247 -8.47 -14.19 -3.39
CA LEU A 247 -9.41 -15.31 -3.31
C LEU A 247 -9.88 -15.53 -1.86
N GLU A 248 -8.97 -15.47 -0.89
CA GLU A 248 -9.28 -15.56 0.54
C GLU A 248 -10.23 -14.44 0.99
N THR A 249 -9.99 -13.21 0.55
CA THR A 249 -10.88 -12.05 0.84
C THR A 249 -12.29 -12.26 0.28
N LEU A 250 -12.43 -13.00 -0.81
CA LEU A 250 -13.72 -13.38 -1.40
C LEU A 250 -14.34 -14.65 -0.76
N GLY A 251 -13.68 -15.28 0.20
CA GLY A 251 -14.12 -16.49 0.90
C GLY A 251 -13.76 -17.80 0.20
N TYR A 252 -12.75 -17.81 -0.68
CA TYR A 252 -12.27 -19.00 -1.38
C TYR A 252 -10.85 -19.39 -0.91
N ASP A 253 -10.76 -20.16 0.17
CA ASP A 253 -9.53 -20.51 0.89
C ASP A 253 -8.86 -21.82 0.44
N SER A 254 -9.53 -22.65 -0.37
CA SER A 254 -9.14 -24.05 -0.61
C SER A 254 -8.09 -24.27 -1.72
N TRP A 255 -7.29 -23.26 -2.08
CA TRP A 255 -6.41 -23.30 -3.25
C TRP A 255 -4.94 -23.62 -2.95
N ASP A 256 -4.55 -23.69 -1.66
CA ASP A 256 -3.15 -23.70 -1.20
C ASP A 256 -2.32 -24.84 -1.83
N TYR A 257 -2.84 -26.07 -1.84
CA TYR A 257 -2.16 -27.24 -2.45
C TYR A 257 -2.05 -27.16 -3.98
N PHE A 258 -3.11 -26.71 -4.66
CA PHE A 258 -3.09 -26.55 -6.12
C PHE A 258 -2.07 -25.50 -6.53
N VAL A 259 -2.03 -24.38 -5.80
CA VAL A 259 -1.08 -23.30 -6.04
C VAL A 259 0.33 -23.75 -5.74
N GLY A 260 0.56 -24.52 -4.67
CA GLY A 260 1.85 -25.13 -4.38
C GLY A 260 2.39 -25.94 -5.57
N TYR A 261 1.58 -26.89 -6.07
CA TYR A 261 1.90 -27.65 -7.27
C TYR A 261 2.13 -26.77 -8.51
N PHE A 262 1.26 -25.78 -8.72
CA PHE A 262 1.36 -24.87 -9.86
C PHE A 262 2.70 -24.14 -9.86
N VAL A 263 3.09 -23.55 -8.73
CA VAL A 263 4.31 -22.77 -8.62
C VAL A 263 5.55 -23.66 -8.74
N GLU A 264 5.55 -24.87 -8.17
CA GLU A 264 6.63 -25.85 -8.33
C GLU A 264 6.93 -26.12 -9.83
N LYS A 265 5.90 -26.22 -10.68
CA LYS A 265 6.05 -26.39 -12.13
C LYS A 265 6.50 -25.11 -12.85
N ARG A 266 6.45 -23.95 -12.20
CA ARG A 266 6.94 -22.67 -12.72
C ARG A 266 8.34 -22.30 -12.23
N LEU A 267 8.93 -23.02 -11.29
CA LEU A 267 10.31 -22.79 -10.87
C LEU A 267 11.32 -23.21 -11.97
N ASP A 268 12.48 -22.57 -11.99
CA ASP A 268 13.61 -23.04 -12.80
C ASP A 268 14.16 -24.37 -12.23
N PRO A 269 14.86 -25.19 -13.04
CA PRO A 269 15.35 -26.50 -12.60
C PRO A 269 16.16 -26.46 -11.30
N ASP A 270 17.03 -25.46 -11.15
CA ASP A 270 17.94 -25.39 -10.01
C ASP A 270 17.21 -24.98 -8.72
N SER A 271 16.21 -24.11 -8.83
CA SER A 271 15.38 -23.75 -7.67
C SER A 271 14.37 -24.83 -7.32
N ARG A 272 13.90 -25.62 -8.28
CA ARG A 272 13.08 -26.82 -8.02
C ARG A 272 13.89 -27.88 -7.27
N GLU A 273 15.13 -28.13 -7.68
CA GLU A 273 16.03 -29.04 -6.96
C GLU A 273 16.31 -28.56 -5.53
N ALA A 274 16.57 -27.26 -5.37
CA ALA A 274 16.77 -26.66 -4.05
C ALA A 274 15.51 -26.77 -3.16
N TRP A 275 14.32 -26.65 -3.74
CA TRP A 275 13.05 -26.83 -3.02
C TRP A 275 12.89 -28.28 -2.51
N GLU A 276 13.10 -29.28 -3.36
CA GLU A 276 12.98 -30.68 -2.95
C GLU A 276 14.05 -31.07 -1.91
N THR A 277 15.25 -30.49 -2.05
CA THR A 277 16.31 -30.65 -1.04
C THR A 277 15.89 -30.05 0.30
N HIS A 278 15.33 -28.84 0.28
CA HIS A 278 14.83 -28.16 1.47
C HIS A 278 13.76 -28.99 2.19
N ARG A 279 12.77 -29.51 1.45
CA ARG A 279 11.74 -30.42 1.98
C ARG A 279 12.34 -31.66 2.63
N THR A 280 13.33 -32.28 1.99
CA THR A 280 13.98 -33.48 2.52
C THR A 280 14.73 -33.18 3.82
N THR A 281 15.34 -31.99 3.95
CA THR A 281 16.08 -31.60 5.16
C THR A 281 15.22 -31.26 6.36
N GLN A 282 13.97 -30.82 6.16
CA GLN A 282 13.04 -30.49 7.26
C GLN A 282 12.29 -31.72 7.82
N GLY A 283 12.52 -32.91 7.26
CA GLY A 283 11.83 -34.14 7.61
C GLY A 283 11.13 -34.67 6.38
N TYR A 284 11.62 -35.77 5.84
CA TYR A 284 11.05 -36.40 4.65
C TYR A 284 9.57 -36.75 4.87
N THR A 285 8.66 -36.07 4.15
CA THR A 285 7.22 -36.34 4.15
C THR A 285 6.78 -36.83 2.77
N ASN A 286 5.81 -37.75 2.74
CA ASN A 286 5.15 -38.16 1.50
C ASN A 286 3.92 -37.29 1.17
N GLU A 287 3.63 -36.30 2.01
CA GLU A 287 2.49 -35.39 1.85
C GLU A 287 2.83 -34.26 0.88
N PRO A 288 1.85 -33.78 0.08
CA PRO A 288 2.05 -32.63 -0.79
C PRO A 288 2.28 -31.37 0.06
N SER A 289 3.21 -30.52 -0.37
CA SER A 289 3.47 -29.24 0.30
C SER A 289 2.40 -28.21 -0.07
N ALA A 290 1.86 -27.54 0.93
CA ALA A 290 1.03 -26.36 0.73
C ALA A 290 1.88 -25.19 0.20
N PHE A 291 1.28 -24.19 -0.47
CA PHE A 291 2.05 -23.02 -0.91
C PHE A 291 2.56 -22.21 0.28
N SER A 292 1.81 -22.16 1.39
CA SER A 292 2.25 -21.58 2.68
C SER A 292 3.61 -22.10 3.16
N GLU A 293 3.89 -23.40 3.02
CA GLU A 293 5.20 -23.99 3.36
C GLU A 293 6.31 -23.58 2.38
N MET A 294 5.94 -23.39 1.11
CA MET A 294 6.87 -23.00 0.06
C MET A 294 7.17 -21.50 0.05
N GLU A 295 6.31 -20.68 0.64
CA GLU A 295 6.45 -19.23 0.71
C GLU A 295 7.75 -18.82 1.41
N GLU A 296 8.04 -19.40 2.58
CA GLU A 296 9.27 -19.13 3.34
C GLU A 296 10.52 -19.48 2.51
N PHE A 297 10.49 -20.63 1.83
CA PHE A 297 11.56 -21.04 0.93
C PHE A 297 11.73 -20.06 -0.24
N LEU A 298 10.66 -19.64 -0.90
CA LEU A 298 10.73 -18.75 -2.05
C LEU A 298 11.24 -17.36 -1.65
N GLU A 299 10.86 -16.85 -0.48
CA GLU A 299 11.42 -15.60 0.06
C GLU A 299 12.92 -15.75 0.36
N ALA A 300 13.33 -16.83 1.03
CA ALA A 300 14.74 -17.11 1.31
C ALA A 300 15.57 -17.25 0.02
N ARG A 301 15.01 -17.95 -0.98
CA ARG A 301 15.61 -18.13 -2.30
C ARG A 301 15.76 -16.80 -3.03
N THR A 302 14.73 -15.96 -3.00
CA THR A 302 14.77 -14.61 -3.59
C THR A 302 15.89 -13.78 -2.97
N ARG A 303 15.96 -13.70 -1.64
CA ARG A 303 17.02 -12.97 -0.92
C ARG A 303 18.41 -13.50 -1.25
N THR A 304 18.54 -14.82 -1.35
CA THR A 304 19.81 -15.47 -1.74
C THR A 304 20.22 -15.07 -3.16
N LEU A 305 19.29 -15.06 -4.11
CA LEU A 305 19.57 -14.61 -5.48
C LEU A 305 19.90 -13.12 -5.54
N GLU A 306 19.30 -12.28 -4.71
CA GLU A 306 19.69 -10.86 -4.59
C GLU A 306 21.11 -10.68 -4.05
N MET A 307 21.52 -11.51 -3.08
CA MET A 307 22.86 -11.46 -2.50
C MET A 307 23.95 -11.97 -3.46
N ILE A 308 23.63 -13.00 -4.25
CA ILE A 308 24.58 -13.65 -5.15
C ILE A 308 24.62 -12.97 -6.51
N SER A 309 23.53 -12.34 -6.95
CA SER A 309 23.52 -11.59 -8.20
C SER A 309 24.35 -10.33 -8.04
N PRO A 310 25.40 -10.11 -8.86
CA PRO A 310 26.02 -8.80 -8.92
C PRO A 310 24.93 -7.79 -9.30
N VAL A 311 24.94 -6.62 -8.68
CA VAL A 311 24.08 -5.48 -9.02
C VAL A 311 24.40 -5.08 -10.47
N ILE A 312 23.78 -5.75 -11.43
CA ILE A 312 23.71 -5.34 -12.83
C ILE A 312 22.21 -5.25 -13.11
N CYS A 313 21.64 -4.12 -12.69
CA CYS A 313 20.45 -3.60 -13.33
C CYS A 313 20.87 -3.26 -14.76
N ASP A 314 20.72 -4.23 -15.66
CA ASP A 314 20.84 -3.96 -17.08
C ASP A 314 19.65 -3.10 -17.48
N GLN A 315 19.87 -1.80 -17.53
CA GLN A 315 19.01 -0.85 -18.23
C GLN A 315 19.08 -1.12 -19.74
N THR A 316 18.57 -2.26 -20.18
CA THR A 316 18.12 -2.47 -21.55
C THR A 316 16.95 -3.44 -21.47
N SER A 317 15.71 -2.98 -21.40
CA SER A 317 14.98 -2.64 -22.62
C SER A 317 13.54 -2.18 -22.29
N LYS A 318 13.33 -0.86 -22.26
CA LYS A 318 12.04 -0.29 -22.67
C LYS A 318 12.23 0.22 -24.10
N ALA A 319 11.98 -0.65 -25.06
CA ALA A 319 11.73 -0.25 -26.45
C ALA A 319 10.40 -0.85 -26.88
N ASN A 320 9.45 0.05 -27.13
CA ASN A 320 8.09 -0.15 -27.57
C ASN A 320 7.90 -1.33 -28.54
N LYS A 321 7.03 -2.28 -28.18
CA LYS A 321 6.35 -3.14 -29.15
C LYS A 321 5.24 -2.33 -29.81
N ALA A 322 5.51 -1.79 -30.99
CA ALA A 322 4.49 -1.56 -32.00
C ALA A 322 4.54 -2.73 -32.99
N GLU A 323 3.37 -3.21 -33.37
CA GLU A 323 3.10 -4.44 -34.11
C GLU A 323 3.67 -4.42 -35.54
N ALA A 324 4.31 -5.53 -35.96
CA ALA A 324 4.25 -6.04 -37.33
C ALA A 324 4.60 -7.55 -37.38
N LYS A 325 3.81 -8.28 -38.16
CA LYS A 325 3.76 -9.76 -38.33
C LYS A 325 5.06 -10.43 -38.85
N PRO A 326 5.17 -11.78 -38.76
CA PRO A 326 6.42 -12.52 -38.74
C PRO A 326 6.88 -13.02 -40.12
N LYS A 327 8.20 -13.13 -40.35
CA LYS A 327 8.78 -14.07 -41.33
C LYS A 327 10.11 -14.66 -40.82
N SER A 328 10.08 -15.98 -40.67
CA SER A 328 11.14 -17.01 -40.75
C SER A 328 12.56 -16.73 -40.22
N SER A 329 12.94 -17.55 -39.24
CA SER A 329 14.20 -18.31 -39.13
C SER A 329 15.51 -17.63 -39.51
N VAL A 330 16.41 -17.47 -38.52
CA VAL A 330 17.70 -18.18 -38.41
C VAL A 330 18.50 -17.54 -37.26
N ARG A 331 19.02 -18.37 -36.35
CA ARG A 331 19.91 -17.97 -35.24
C ARG A 331 21.22 -17.38 -35.80
N ILE A 332 21.63 -16.21 -35.31
CA ILE A 332 22.98 -15.67 -35.55
C ILE A 332 23.72 -15.65 -34.20
N HIS A 333 24.79 -16.44 -34.12
CA HIS A 333 25.80 -16.32 -33.06
C HIS A 333 26.55 -14.99 -33.22
N CYS A 334 26.56 -14.19 -32.17
CA CYS A 334 27.39 -12.98 -32.10
C CYS A 334 28.81 -13.40 -31.72
N ALA A 335 29.76 -13.26 -32.66
CA ALA A 335 31.18 -13.50 -32.41
C ALA A 335 31.88 -12.19 -32.05
N THR A 336 32.65 -12.24 -30.96
CA THR A 336 33.56 -11.21 -30.46
C THR A 336 34.51 -10.75 -31.55
N THR A 337 34.43 -9.48 -31.99
CA THR A 337 35.33 -8.93 -33.00
C THR A 337 36.69 -8.59 -32.40
N SER A 338 37.67 -9.46 -32.58
CA SER A 338 39.07 -9.04 -32.65
C SER A 338 39.25 -8.22 -33.93
N LYS A 339 39.90 -7.05 -33.82
CA LYS A 339 40.17 -6.16 -34.97
C LYS A 339 41.11 -6.88 -35.94
N SER A 340 40.57 -7.48 -36.99
CA SER A 340 41.36 -8.14 -38.04
C SER A 340 41.75 -7.13 -39.11
N LYS A 341 43.07 -6.93 -39.28
CA LYS A 341 43.66 -6.15 -40.37
C LYS A 341 43.56 -6.94 -41.67
N CYS A 342 43.32 -6.24 -42.78
CA CYS A 342 43.19 -6.82 -44.11
C CYS A 342 44.46 -7.56 -44.51
N SER A 343 44.34 -8.84 -44.87
CA SER A 343 45.48 -9.65 -45.29
C SER A 343 46.13 -9.15 -46.59
N VAL A 344 45.51 -8.27 -47.38
CA VAL A 344 46.01 -7.79 -48.68
C VAL A 344 46.65 -6.40 -48.60
N CYS A 345 46.05 -5.47 -47.88
CA CYS A 345 46.53 -4.08 -47.79
C CYS A 345 46.81 -3.61 -46.35
N ALA A 346 46.71 -4.48 -45.34
CA ALA A 346 46.98 -4.22 -43.92
C ALA A 346 46.12 -3.17 -43.21
N GLU A 347 45.12 -2.61 -43.91
CA GLU A 347 44.13 -1.66 -43.37
C GLU A 347 43.02 -2.35 -42.56
N ASP A 348 42.29 -1.58 -41.74
CA ASP A 348 41.25 -2.09 -40.83
C ASP A 348 39.94 -2.46 -41.55
N HIS A 349 39.97 -3.58 -42.28
CA HIS A 349 38.78 -4.21 -42.87
C HIS A 349 39.01 -5.68 -43.21
N TYR A 350 37.92 -6.44 -43.31
CA TYR A 350 37.96 -7.81 -43.79
C TYR A 350 38.25 -7.88 -45.30
N ILE A 351 38.99 -8.90 -45.76
CA ILE A 351 39.46 -9.02 -47.16
C ILE A 351 38.34 -8.89 -48.21
N SER A 352 37.10 -9.32 -47.89
CA SER A 352 35.93 -9.18 -48.78
C SER A 352 35.61 -7.72 -49.15
N ARG A 353 35.98 -6.76 -48.29
CA ARG A 353 35.75 -5.32 -48.46
C ARG A 353 37.02 -4.58 -48.91
N CYS A 354 38.07 -5.30 -49.30
CA CYS A 354 39.33 -4.71 -49.72
C CYS A 354 39.26 -4.20 -51.17
N PRO A 355 39.47 -2.90 -51.44
CA PRO A 355 39.47 -2.35 -52.79
C PRO A 355 40.56 -2.97 -53.68
N VAL A 356 41.73 -3.24 -53.09
CA VAL A 356 42.88 -3.85 -53.78
C VAL A 356 42.60 -5.31 -54.17
N PHE A 357 41.86 -6.05 -53.33
CA PHE A 357 41.44 -7.41 -53.63
C PHE A 357 40.32 -7.44 -54.68
N SER A 358 39.35 -6.53 -54.56
CA SER A 358 38.26 -6.37 -55.52
C SER A 358 38.76 -5.93 -56.92
N ALA A 359 39.86 -5.20 -57.01
CA ALA A 359 40.45 -4.82 -58.31
C ALA A 359 41.17 -5.97 -59.05
N LYS A 360 41.45 -7.11 -58.40
CA LYS A 360 42.13 -8.27 -59.04
C LYS A 360 41.15 -9.10 -59.89
N SER A 361 41.66 -9.73 -60.94
CA SER A 361 40.90 -10.73 -61.72
C SER A 361 40.56 -11.97 -60.88
N ASN A 362 39.51 -12.71 -61.26
CA ASN A 362 39.06 -13.89 -60.51
C ASN A 362 40.18 -14.92 -60.28
N LEU A 363 41.01 -15.21 -61.30
CA LEU A 363 42.16 -16.11 -61.16
C LEU A 363 43.16 -15.63 -60.10
N LYS A 364 43.48 -14.33 -60.10
CA LYS A 364 44.39 -13.73 -59.12
C LYS A 364 43.79 -13.66 -57.71
N ARG A 365 42.46 -13.58 -57.57
CA ARG A 365 41.79 -13.64 -56.26
C ARG A 365 41.89 -15.04 -55.66
N CYS A 366 41.63 -16.09 -56.45
CA CYS A 366 41.79 -17.48 -56.02
C CYS A 366 43.23 -17.79 -55.58
N GLU A 367 44.21 -17.32 -56.35
CA GLU A 367 45.63 -17.45 -55.99
C GLU A 367 45.93 -16.80 -54.63
N VAL A 368 45.50 -15.55 -54.41
CA VAL A 368 45.73 -14.83 -53.13
C VAL A 368 45.07 -15.54 -51.93
N VAL A 369 43.85 -16.06 -52.10
CA VAL A 369 43.16 -16.81 -51.03
C VAL A 369 43.92 -18.09 -50.67
N ASN A 370 44.41 -18.83 -51.67
CA ASN A 370 45.20 -20.04 -51.48
C ASN A 370 46.58 -19.75 -50.85
N THR A 371 47.30 -18.74 -51.34
CA THR A 371 48.63 -18.38 -50.82
C THR A 371 48.55 -17.88 -49.38
N LYS A 372 47.51 -17.13 -49.02
CA LYS A 372 47.33 -16.56 -47.67
C LYS A 372 46.51 -17.45 -46.72
N ARG A 373 46.11 -18.65 -47.17
CA ARG A 373 45.31 -19.63 -46.39
C ARG A 373 44.08 -19.01 -45.74
N LEU A 374 43.28 -18.32 -46.55
CA LEU A 374 42.08 -17.60 -46.09
C LEU A 374 40.76 -18.37 -46.32
N CYS A 375 40.87 -19.64 -46.73
CA CYS A 375 39.77 -20.56 -46.99
C CYS A 375 39.80 -21.75 -46.04
#